data_AF-B6QRL5-F1
#
_entry.id   AF-B6QRL5-F1
#
_cell.length_a   1.000
_cell.length_b   1.000
_cell.length_c   1.000
_cell.angle_alpha   90.00
_cell.angle_beta   90.00
_cell.angle_gamma   90.00
#
_symmetry.space_group_name_H-M   'P 1'
#
loop_
_entity.id
_entity.type
_entity.pdbx_description
1 polymer ?
#
loop_
_entity_poly.entity_id
_entity_poly.type
_entity_poly.pdbx_seq_one_letter_code
_entity_poly.pdbx_strand_id
1 'polypeptide(L)' 'MAISKPQKIRAMLISIRGSATIASGFGVAAGIFAVFFFGEVPRVRKDILQKLPFFDKYLDRTVPPEDSPF' A
#
# COMPACT_ATOMS: atom_id res chain seq x y z
N MET A 1 38.04 26.31 2.03
CA MET A 1 37.42 25.90 3.31
C MET A 1 36.83 24.50 3.13
N ALA A 2 37.57 23.45 3.53
CA ALA A 2 37.18 22.06 3.28
C ALA A 2 36.38 21.50 4.48
N ILE A 3 35.16 21.04 4.23
CA ILE A 3 34.27 20.46 5.23
C ILE A 3 34.86 19.12 5.68
N SER A 4 35.07 18.95 6.99
CA SER A 4 35.67 17.72 7.54
C SER A 4 34.75 16.50 7.29
N LYS A 5 35.35 15.35 6.94
CA LYS A 5 34.68 14.07 6.62
C LYS A 5 33.48 13.69 7.53
N PRO A 6 33.50 13.90 8.87
CA PRO A 6 32.34 13.59 9.72
C PRO A 6 31.12 14.48 9.49
N GLN A 7 31.31 15.72 9.01
CA GLN A 7 30.20 16.64 8.75
C GLN A 7 29.45 16.30 7.45
N LYS A 8 30.15 15.78 6.43
CA LYS A 8 29.51 15.30 5.18
C LYS A 8 28.54 14.14 5.44
N ILE A 9 28.91 13.19 6.29
CA ILE A 9 28.07 12.03 6.63
C ILE A 9 26.79 12.47 7.35
N ARG A 10 26.93 13.39 8.31
CA ARG A 10 25.77 13.95 9.05
C ARG A 10 24.83 14.73 8.14
N ALA A 11 25.37 15.55 7.24
CA ALA A 11 24.57 16.29 6.25
C ALA A 11 23.83 15.35 5.29
N MET A 12 24.46 14.25 4.86
CA MET A 12 23.85 13.24 4.00
C MET A 12 22.69 12.52 4.70
N LEU A 13 22.87 12.10 5.96
CA LEU A 13 21.83 11.46 6.76
C LEU A 13 20.58 12.35 6.95
N ILE A 14 20.78 13.66 7.14
CA ILE A 14 19.68 14.63 7.27
C ILE A 14 18.87 14.74 5.97
N SER A 15 19.56 14.76 4.82
CA SER A 15 18.91 14.81 3.49
C SER A 15 18.12 13.52 3.18
N ILE A 16 18.67 12.36 3.52
CA ILE A 16 17.99 11.06 3.35
C ILE A 16 16.71 11.01 4.18
N ARG A 17 16.73 11.54 5.41
CA ARG A 17 15.58 11.49 6.31
C ARG A 17 14.38 12.28 5.75
N GLY A 18 14.61 13.45 5.15
CA GLY A 18 13.54 14.22 4.50
C GLY A 18 12.96 13.50 3.27
N SER A 19 13.82 12.92 2.44
CA SER A 19 13.39 12.18 1.25
C SER A 19 12.64 10.90 1.60
N ALA A 20 13.03 10.22 2.68
CA ALA A 20 12.39 9.00 3.16
C ALA A 20 10.93 9.24 3.59
N THR A 21 10.67 10.35 4.31
CA THR A 21 9.30 10.71 4.71
C THR A 21 8.41 10.96 3.50
N ILE A 22 8.90 11.70 2.51
CA ILE A 22 8.15 11.97 1.27
C ILE A 22 7.89 10.66 0.51
N ALA A 23 8.92 9.83 0.30
CA ALA A 23 8.79 8.56 -0.39
C ALA A 23 7.81 7.61 0.31
N SER A 24 7.78 7.58 1.65
CA SER A 24 6.80 6.80 2.40
C SER A 24 5.37 7.27 2.17
N GLY A 25 5.14 8.59 2.10
CA GLY A 25 3.82 9.16 1.82
C GLY A 25 3.31 8.73 0.45
N PHE A 26 4.14 8.83 -0.58
CA PHE A 26 3.81 8.36 -1.93
C PHE A 26 3.63 6.84 -1.99
N GLY A 27 4.45 6.06 -1.28
CA GLY A 27 4.32 4.60 -1.23
C GLY A 27 2.99 4.15 -0.63
N VAL A 28 2.56 4.77 0.48
CA VAL A 28 1.26 4.50 1.09
C VAL A 28 0.13 4.91 0.16
N ALA A 29 0.18 6.12 -0.42
CA ALA A 29 -0.86 6.60 -1.33
C ALA A 29 -1.00 5.71 -2.56
N ALA A 30 0.11 5.31 -3.19
CA ALA A 30 0.12 4.40 -4.32
C ALA A 30 -0.40 3.00 -3.94
N GLY A 31 -0.04 2.50 -2.76
CA GLY A 31 -0.55 1.22 -2.24
C GLY A 31 -2.07 1.24 -2.06
N ILE A 32 -2.61 2.29 -1.43
CA ILE A 32 -4.06 2.47 -1.27
C ILE A 32 -4.73 2.55 -2.65
N PHE A 33 -4.21 3.40 -3.55
CA PHE A 33 -4.74 3.54 -4.90
C PHE A 33 -4.81 2.19 -5.64
N ALA A 34 -3.73 1.41 -5.61
CA ALA A 34 -3.68 0.11 -6.27
C ALA A 34 -4.71 -0.87 -5.70
N VAL A 35 -4.83 -0.96 -4.37
CA VAL A 35 -5.79 -1.87 -3.72
C VAL A 35 -7.24 -1.53 -4.09
N PHE A 36 -7.60 -0.25 -4.14
CA PHE A 36 -8.96 0.17 -4.52
C PHE A 36 -9.22 0.03 -6.02
N PHE A 37 -8.26 0.40 -6.88
CA PHE A 37 -8.43 0.30 -8.34
C PHE A 37 -8.51 -1.16 -8.81
N PHE A 38 -7.70 -2.05 -8.21
CA PHE A 38 -7.74 -3.48 -8.51
C PHE A 38 -8.74 -4.26 -7.64
N GLY A 39 -9.57 -3.61 -6.82
CA GLY A 39 -10.58 -4.27 -5.98
C GLY A 39 -11.67 -5.02 -6.76
N GLU A 40 -11.85 -4.71 -8.05
CA GLU A 40 -12.71 -5.47 -8.96
C GLU A 40 -12.12 -6.85 -9.33
N VAL A 41 -10.79 -7.00 -9.28
CA VAL A 41 -10.12 -8.27 -9.53
C VAL A 41 -10.45 -9.24 -8.38
N PRO A 42 -11.05 -10.41 -8.65
CA PRO A 42 -11.51 -11.33 -7.60
C PRO A 42 -10.40 -11.73 -6.62
N ARG A 43 -9.15 -11.84 -7.11
CA ARG A 43 -7.98 -12.18 -6.30
C ARG A 43 -7.61 -11.07 -5.31
N VAL A 44 -7.58 -9.82 -5.74
CA VAL A 44 -7.27 -8.67 -4.86
C VAL A 44 -8.37 -8.47 -3.82
N ARG A 45 -9.64 -8.64 -4.24
CA ARG A 45 -10.78 -8.56 -3.32
C ARG A 45 -10.72 -9.61 -2.22
N LYS A 46 -10.54 -10.88 -2.58
CA LYS A 46 -10.53 -12.00 -1.62
C LYS A 46 -9.26 -12.03 -0.76
N ASP A 47 -8.10 -11.78 -1.37
CA ASP A 47 -6.82 -11.99 -0.68
C ASP A 47 -6.34 -10.78 0.12
N ILE A 48 -6.79 -9.56 -0.22
CA ILE A 48 -6.35 -8.32 0.43
C ILE A 48 -7.52 -7.63 1.12
N LEU A 49 -8.57 -7.27 0.38
CA LEU A 49 -9.66 -6.45 0.93
C LEU A 49 -10.54 -7.21 1.93
N GLN A 50 -10.92 -8.46 1.67
CA GLN A 50 -11.74 -9.26 2.58
C GLN A 50 -10.99 -9.70 3.85
N LYS A 51 -9.66 -9.56 3.91
CA LYS A 51 -8.90 -9.78 5.15
C LYS A 51 -9.01 -8.62 6.14
N LEU A 52 -9.53 -7.48 5.71
CA LEU A 52 -9.74 -6.33 6.59
C LEU A 52 -11.07 -6.53 7.36
N PRO A 53 -11.08 -6.29 8.68
CA PRO A 53 -12.23 -6.60 9.54
C PRO A 53 -13.51 -5.84 9.18
N PHE A 54 -13.40 -4.75 8.41
CA PHE A 54 -14.54 -3.93 7.97
C PHE A 54 -15.07 -4.29 6.58
N PHE A 55 -14.27 -4.92 5.71
CA PHE A 55 -14.60 -5.10 4.29
C PHE A 55 -15.03 -6.53 3.93
N ASP A 56 -14.84 -7.51 4.82
CA ASP A 56 -15.17 -8.92 4.60
C ASP A 56 -16.59 -9.11 4.04
N LYS A 57 -17.61 -8.68 4.81
CA LYS A 57 -19.03 -8.86 4.45
C LYS A 57 -19.53 -7.93 3.34
N TYR A 58 -18.94 -6.74 3.19
CA TYR A 58 -19.35 -5.78 2.16
C TYR A 58 -18.91 -6.19 0.74
N LEU A 59 -17.81 -6.92 0.65
CA LEU A 59 -17.23 -7.35 -0.63
C LEU A 59 -17.53 -8.82 -0.94
N ASP A 60 -18.31 -9.48 -0.09
CA ASP A 60 -18.77 -10.84 -0.25
C ASP A 60 -19.82 -10.91 -1.36
N ARG A 61 -19.38 -11.35 -2.54
CA ARG A 61 -20.25 -11.69 -3.69
C ARG A 61 -20.34 -13.20 -3.87
N THR A 62 -20.38 -13.96 -2.77
CA THR A 62 -20.58 -15.40 -2.83
C THR A 62 -21.99 -15.66 -3.32
N VAL A 63 -22.10 -16.19 -4.54
CA VAL A 63 -23.36 -16.69 -5.10
C VAL A 63 -23.54 -18.12 -4.57
N PRO A 64 -24.71 -18.47 -4.02
CA PRO A 64 -24.99 -19.85 -3.64
C PRO A 64 -24.77 -20.79 -4.84
N PRO A 65 -24.13 -21.96 -4.66
CA PRO A 65 -23.90 -22.91 -5.75
C PRO A 65 -25.19 -23.32 -6.46
N GLU A 66 -26.30 -23.39 -5.74
CA GLU A 66 -27.64 -23.71 -6.24
C GLU A 66 -28.24 -22.64 -7.16
N ASP A 67 -27.82 -21.38 -7.03
CA ASP A 67 -28.23 -20.26 -7.90
C ASP A 67 -27.32 -20.10 -9.13
N SER A 68 -26.30 -20.96 -9.26
CA SER A 68 -25.30 -20.88 -10.31
C SER A 68 -25.57 -21.96 -11.37
N PRO A 69 -25.84 -21.60 -12.65
CA PRO A 69 -26.11 -22.58 -13.71
C PRO A 69 -24.88 -23.37 -14.20
N PHE A 70 -23.73 -23.25 -13.51
CA PHE A 70 -22.47 -23.95 -13.75
C PHE A 70 -21.78 -24.30 -12.43
#